data_AF-A0A934WSC4-F1
#
_entry.id   AF-A0A934WSC4-F1
#
_cell.length_a   1.000
_cell.length_b   1.000
_cell.length_c   1.000
_cell.angle_alpha   90.00
_cell.angle_beta   90.00
_cell.angle_gamma   90.00
#
_symmetry.space_group_name_H-M   'P 1'
#
loop_
_entity.id
_entity.type
_entity.pdbx_description
1 polymer ?
#
loop_
_entity_poly.entity_id
_entity_poly.type
_entity_poly.pdbx_seq_one_letter_code
_entity_poly.pdbx_strand_id
1 'polypeptide(L)' 'MKIVPFKKQSKKEQRRFHARLRRDWNGLKPTTRVVKSKKVYDRKKLQKPSANDGE' A
#
# COMPACT_ATOMS: atom_id res chain seq x y z
N MET A 1 24.71 16.91 17.39
CA MET A 1 23.85 15.70 17.40
C MET A 1 24.55 14.60 16.62
N LYS A 2 24.75 13.40 17.21
CA LYS A 2 25.31 12.27 16.45
C LYS A 2 24.20 11.66 15.60
N ILE A 3 24.31 11.79 14.29
CA ILE A 3 23.38 11.14 13.34
C ILE A 3 23.79 9.68 13.23
N VAL A 4 23.15 8.81 14.03
CA VAL A 4 23.37 7.38 13.95
C VAL A 4 22.50 6.82 12.81
N PRO A 5 23.09 6.15 11.80
CA PRO A 5 22.33 5.51 10.74
C PRO A 5 21.30 4.54 11.32
N PHE A 6 20.09 4.49 10.76
CA PHE A 6 18.95 3.73 11.30
C PHE A 6 19.29 2.27 11.67
N LYS A 7 19.99 1.56 10.78
CA LYS A 7 20.39 0.15 10.98
C LYS A 7 21.37 -0.05 12.15
N LYS A 8 22.05 1.01 12.58
CA LYS A 8 23.01 1.02 13.70
C LYS A 8 22.40 1.51 15.01
N GLN A 9 21.13 1.92 15.01
CA GLN A 9 20.42 2.35 16.22
C GLN A 9 20.04 1.14 17.08
N SER A 10 19.79 1.39 18.37
CA SER A 10 19.30 0.35 19.27
C SER A 10 17.94 -0.21 18.78
N LYS A 11 17.63 -1.47 19.11
CA LYS A 11 16.30 -2.05 18.82
C LYS A 11 15.15 -1.20 19.38
N LYS A 12 15.37 -0.49 20.50
CA LYS A 12 14.38 0.40 21.14
C LYS A 12 14.07 1.63 20.26
N GLU A 13 15.10 2.26 19.71
CA GLU A 13 14.95 3.44 18.85
C GLU A 13 14.34 3.09 17.50
N GLN A 14 14.76 1.98 16.89
CA GLN A 14 14.16 1.48 15.66
C GLN A 14 12.65 1.23 15.84
N ARG A 15 12.27 0.66 16.98
CA ARG A 15 10.86 0.40 17.33
C ARG A 15 10.08 1.70 17.50
N ARG A 16 10.66 2.73 18.13
CA ARG A 16 10.05 4.08 18.26
C ARG A 16 9.84 4.74 16.89
N PHE A 17 10.83 4.65 16.00
CA PHE A 17 10.73 5.19 14.64
C PHE A 17 9.57 4.55 13.87
N HIS A 18 9.51 3.21 13.82
CA HIS A 18 8.42 2.51 13.14
C HIS A 18 7.06 2.71 13.81
N ALA A 19 7.01 2.81 15.14
CA ALA A 19 5.77 3.11 15.84
C ALA A 19 5.19 4.47 15.44
N ARG A 20 6.05 5.46 15.15
CA ARG A 20 5.63 6.76 14.64
C ARG A 20 4.97 6.65 13.26
N LEU A 21 5.59 5.89 12.35
CA LEU A 21 5.11 5.68 10.98
C LEU A 21 3.89 4.75 10.85
N ARG A 22 3.53 4.02 11.91
CA ARG A 22 2.42 3.04 11.86
C ARG A 22 1.07 3.65 12.23
N ARG A 23 1.08 4.82 12.89
CA ARG A 23 -0.14 5.42 13.47
C ARG A 23 -1.01 6.11 12.43
N ASP A 24 -0.45 6.45 11.29
CA ASP A 24 -1.12 7.10 10.19
C ASP A 24 -1.26 6.14 9.01
N TRP A 25 -2.41 6.22 8.36
CA TRP A 25 -2.63 5.60 7.05
C TRP A 25 -2.04 6.47 5.93
N ASN A 26 -1.05 7.32 6.23
CA ASN A 26 -0.42 8.24 5.27
C ASN A 26 -1.44 9.15 4.54
N GLY A 27 -2.46 9.64 5.26
CA GLY A 27 -3.53 10.48 4.68
C GLY A 27 -4.66 9.70 3.97
N LEU A 28 -4.57 8.36 3.88
CA LEU A 28 -5.70 7.55 3.45
C LEU A 28 -6.72 7.44 4.58
N LYS A 29 -7.92 7.99 4.38
CA LYS A 29 -9.07 7.73 5.25
C LYS A 29 -9.84 6.53 4.67
N PRO A 30 -9.64 5.29 5.17
CA PRO A 30 -10.28 4.10 4.60
C PRO A 30 -11.80 4.22 4.53
N THR A 31 -12.42 4.93 5.48
CA THR A 31 -13.87 5.22 5.50
C THR A 31 -14.34 6.05 4.31
N THR A 32 -13.50 6.91 3.72
CA THR A 32 -13.86 7.72 2.54
C THR A 32 -13.49 7.06 1.21
N ARG A 33 -12.99 5.81 1.20
CA ARG A 33 -12.90 5.05 -0.06
C ARG A 33 -14.30 4.67 -0.53
N VAL A 34 -14.96 5.58 -1.24
CA VAL A 34 -16.19 5.28 -1.95
C VAL A 34 -15.83 4.55 -3.24
N VAL A 35 -16.14 3.25 -3.29
CA VAL A 35 -16.01 2.47 -4.52
C VAL A 35 -17.08 2.97 -5.49
N LYS A 36 -16.67 3.65 -6.57
CA LYS A 36 -17.56 4.30 -7.55
C LYS A 36 -18.64 3.35 -8.10
N SER A 37 -18.34 2.06 -8.24
CA SER A 37 -19.36 1.03 -8.48
C SER A 37 -18.85 -0.34 -8.01
N LYS A 38 -19.72 -1.11 -7.34
CA LYS A 38 -19.39 -2.48 -6.90
C LYS A 38 -19.17 -3.46 -8.07
N LYS A 39 -19.53 -3.05 -9.30
CA LYS A 39 -19.45 -3.85 -10.54
C LYS A 39 -18.25 -3.51 -11.42
N VAL A 40 -17.40 -2.54 -11.03
CA VAL A 40 -16.20 -2.18 -11.83
C VAL A 40 -15.20 -3.34 -11.88
N TYR A 41 -15.01 -4.03 -10.75
CA TYR A 41 -14.08 -5.16 -10.69
C TYR A 41 -14.82 -6.47 -10.98
N ASP A 42 -14.68 -6.95 -12.22
CA ASP A 42 -15.17 -8.26 -12.64
C ASP A 42 -13.99 -9.10 -13.17
N ARG A 43 -13.54 -10.05 -12.35
CA ARG A 43 -12.40 -10.92 -12.68
C ARG A 43 -12.64 -11.75 -13.94
N LYS A 44 -13.90 -12.06 -14.28
CA LYS A 44 -14.26 -12.81 -15.50
C LYS A 44 -14.03 -12.00 -16.77
N LYS A 45 -14.13 -10.67 -16.70
CA LYS A 45 -13.81 -9.77 -17.83
C LYS A 45 -12.31 -9.60 -18.02
N LEU A 46 -11.54 -9.62 -16.93
CA LEU A 46 -10.09 -9.44 -16.95
C LEU A 46 -9.34 -10.70 -17.43
N GLN A 47 -9.95 -11.88 -17.29
CA GLN A 47 -9.39 -13.15 -17.78
C GLN A 47 -9.81 -13.51 -19.22
N LYS A 48 -10.32 -12.56 -20.00
CA LYS A 48 -10.52 -12.84 -21.43
C LYS A 48 -9.13 -12.97 -22.08
N PRO A 49 -8.76 -14.13 -22.67
CA PRO A 49 -7.61 -14.16 -23.56
C PRO A 49 -7.88 -13.16 -24.69
N SER A 50 -6.87 -12.40 -25.08
CA SER A 50 -6.90 -11.56 -26.28
C SER A 50 -7.12 -12.47 -27.49
N ALA A 51 -8.39 -12.74 -27.81
CA ALA A 51 -8.75 -13.32 -29.09
C ALA A 51 -8.58 -12.23 -30.13
N ASN A 52 -7.35 -12.07 -30.64
CA ASN A 52 -6.97 -11.48 -31.94
C ASN A 52 -5.43 -11.45 -32.03
N ASP A 53 -4.81 -12.62 -32.13
CA ASP A 53 -3.48 -12.78 -32.72
C ASP A 53 -3.64 -13.84 -33.82
N GLY A 54 -3.95 -13.39 -35.04
CA GLY A 54 -4.26 -14.26 -36.16
C GLY A 54 -4.72 -13.49 -37.39
N GLU A 55 -3.81 -12.71 -37.97
CA GLU A 55 -3.71 -12.48 -39.42
C GLU A 55 -2.25 -12.65 -39.84
#